data_AF-A0A078KYG8-F1
#
_entry.id   AF-A0A078KYG8-F1
#
_cell.length_a   1.000
_cell.length_b   1.000
_cell.length_c   1.000
_cell.angle_alpha   90.00
_cell.angle_beta   90.00
_cell.angle_gamma   90.00
#
_symmetry.space_group_name_H-M   'P 1'
#
loop_
_entity.id
_entity.type
_entity.pdbx_description
1 polymer ?
#
loop_
_entity_poly.entity_id
_entity_poly.type
_entity_poly.pdbx_seq_one_letter_code
_entity_poly.pdbx_strand_id
1 'polypeptide(L)'
;MPFPLRNKLLAQLSKLKKGHDAGLDAEGIKVILHNHNRVNPNKNPITLVQNDNFAEVINETLKNHDKSKPGRYQFIVKSGAHYTTVDLEIDEQGHAKALVLDAANDMRFIPLLTKLSSIEGIERVYYAEGKTNRDNIQKDNISCPVFALSHAMALQSLDIYNHLEQEEVDKHKMLGDKIVGASWNHMPPAININCQSSTLWNTYKKEYQEAFGLEDNYFEKYDQYRDEMHRKSAVIEPSICDQVGNIIPAVFQRIVVPALGDVRQMTESELKGIIYEGTAISKKTNELLDSISNLIQTTNWEKLTRAGDKPKNVIAIEQILGNSGMNVYDRLEKIQEVCKSAHASDFEFLFSSAFRGRDAFTNELYGILGDVKVTDAKSLDTALLTLNQLSLDQPKAARLQ
;
A
#
# COMPACT_ATOMS: atom_id res chain seq x y z
N MET A 1 21.70 -7.92 -12.50
CA MET A 1 20.49 -8.79 -12.55
C MET A 1 19.32 -7.91 -12.97
N PRO A 2 18.58 -8.26 -14.03
CA PRO A 2 17.71 -7.27 -14.69
C PRO A 2 16.42 -6.86 -13.95
N PHE A 3 16.00 -7.48 -12.84
CA PHE A 3 14.69 -7.19 -12.22
C PHE A 3 14.71 -7.32 -10.68
N PRO A 4 15.42 -6.44 -9.94
CA PRO A 4 15.62 -6.60 -8.51
C PRO A 4 14.32 -6.48 -7.69
N LEU A 5 13.40 -5.59 -8.07
CA LEU A 5 12.13 -5.41 -7.35
C LEU A 5 11.19 -6.60 -7.58
N ARG A 6 11.01 -7.03 -8.84
CA ARG A 6 10.20 -8.22 -9.13
C ARG A 6 10.69 -9.45 -8.38
N ASN A 7 12.00 -9.72 -8.40
CA ASN A 7 12.57 -10.87 -7.71
C ASN A 7 12.37 -10.79 -6.19
N LYS A 8 12.50 -9.58 -5.61
CA LYS A 8 12.19 -9.34 -4.20
C LYS A 8 10.72 -9.65 -3.89
N LEU A 9 9.78 -9.10 -4.66
CA LEU A 9 8.34 -9.30 -4.47
C LEU A 9 7.93 -10.76 -4.67
N LEU A 10 8.43 -11.43 -5.70
CA LEU A 10 8.18 -12.86 -5.91
C LEU A 10 8.71 -13.70 -4.75
N ALA A 11 9.88 -13.38 -4.23
CA ALA A 11 10.43 -14.06 -3.06
C ALA A 11 9.57 -13.85 -1.81
N GLN A 12 9.08 -12.63 -1.57
CA GLN A 12 8.20 -12.31 -0.44
C GLN A 12 6.85 -13.04 -0.55
N LEU A 13 6.18 -12.92 -1.69
CA LEU A 13 4.89 -13.56 -1.94
C LEU A 13 4.99 -15.10 -1.95
N SER A 14 6.15 -15.65 -2.30
CA SER A 14 6.38 -17.11 -2.25
C SER A 14 6.84 -17.60 -0.87
N LYS A 15 7.10 -16.71 0.09
CA LYS A 15 7.58 -17.05 1.43
C LYS A 15 6.42 -17.54 2.31
N LEU A 16 5.82 -18.67 1.93
CA LEU A 16 5.11 -19.53 2.87
C LEU A 16 6.14 -20.02 3.88
N LYS A 17 5.91 -19.67 5.13
CA LYS A 17 7.00 -19.35 6.04
C LYS A 17 7.40 -20.57 6.87
N LYS A 18 8.70 -20.86 6.93
CA LYS A 18 9.33 -21.66 7.99
C LYS A 18 9.96 -20.70 9.01
N GLY A 19 9.53 -20.67 10.28
CA GLY A 19 10.19 -19.95 11.38
C GLY A 19 9.53 -18.63 11.88
N HIS A 20 10.32 -17.63 12.31
CA HIS A 20 9.86 -16.43 13.07
C HIS A 20 9.58 -15.13 12.28
N ASP A 21 9.96 -14.96 11.02
CA ASP A 21 9.80 -13.70 10.22
C ASP A 21 8.48 -13.54 9.43
N ALA A 22 7.54 -12.63 9.80
CA ALA A 22 6.11 -12.50 9.38
C ALA A 22 5.67 -12.82 7.92
N GLY A 23 6.59 -13.01 6.99
CA GLY A 23 6.36 -13.62 5.67
C GLY A 23 5.85 -12.63 4.62
N LEU A 24 5.12 -11.61 5.07
CA LEU A 24 4.60 -10.54 4.23
C LEU A 24 4.92 -9.17 4.82
N ASP A 25 5.68 -8.37 4.08
CA ASP A 25 5.98 -6.99 4.46
C ASP A 25 5.00 -6.01 3.79
N ALA A 26 5.24 -4.72 4.00
CA ALA A 26 4.40 -3.66 3.45
C ALA A 26 4.35 -3.68 1.91
N GLU A 27 5.44 -4.05 1.24
CA GLU A 27 5.48 -4.09 -0.23
C GLU A 27 4.66 -5.24 -0.77
N GLY A 28 4.78 -6.44 -0.18
CA GLY A 28 3.94 -7.58 -0.50
C GLY A 28 2.45 -7.30 -0.30
N ILE A 29 2.08 -6.62 0.80
CA ILE A 29 0.69 -6.21 1.04
C ILE A 29 0.21 -5.23 -0.04
N LYS A 30 1.00 -4.21 -0.39
CA LYS A 30 0.61 -3.23 -1.43
C LYS A 30 0.26 -3.89 -2.76
N VAL A 31 1.06 -4.88 -3.18
CA VAL A 31 0.79 -5.63 -4.42
C VAL A 31 -0.51 -6.44 -4.34
N ILE A 32 -0.76 -7.10 -3.21
CA ILE A 32 -2.01 -7.84 -2.98
C ILE A 32 -3.21 -6.89 -3.02
N LEU A 33 -3.12 -5.75 -2.34
CA LEU A 33 -4.18 -4.74 -2.34
C LEU A 33 -4.42 -4.16 -3.73
N HIS A 34 -3.35 -3.87 -4.50
CA HIS A 34 -3.46 -3.40 -5.86
C HIS A 34 -4.20 -4.40 -6.75
N ASN A 35 -3.81 -5.68 -6.72
CA ASN A 35 -4.52 -6.75 -7.45
C ASN A 35 -5.99 -6.83 -7.03
N HIS A 36 -6.26 -6.87 -5.72
CA HIS A 36 -7.61 -6.99 -5.18
C HIS A 36 -8.52 -5.82 -5.57
N ASN A 37 -8.04 -4.59 -5.45
CA ASN A 37 -8.79 -3.39 -5.82
C ASN A 37 -9.06 -3.35 -7.34
N ARG A 38 -8.07 -3.76 -8.16
CA ARG A 38 -8.22 -3.86 -9.62
C ARG A 38 -9.27 -4.88 -10.04
N VAL A 39 -9.33 -6.04 -9.38
CA VAL A 39 -10.32 -7.08 -9.72
C VAL A 39 -11.69 -6.84 -9.07
N ASN A 40 -11.79 -5.92 -8.10
CA ASN A 40 -13.04 -5.52 -7.45
C ASN A 40 -13.30 -4.00 -7.58
N PRO A 41 -13.39 -3.44 -8.80
CA PRO A 41 -13.50 -1.98 -9.00
C PRO A 41 -14.81 -1.38 -8.44
N ASN A 42 -15.83 -2.22 -8.22
CA ASN A 42 -17.12 -1.81 -7.65
C ASN A 42 -17.16 -1.85 -6.12
N LYS A 43 -16.06 -2.24 -5.46
CA LYS A 43 -15.94 -2.25 -3.99
C LYS A 43 -15.04 -1.10 -3.55
N ASN A 44 -15.22 -0.67 -2.31
CA ASN A 44 -14.36 0.38 -1.74
C ASN A 44 -12.91 -0.11 -1.68
N PRO A 45 -11.94 0.69 -2.16
CA PRO A 45 -10.55 0.28 -2.19
C PRO A 45 -10.01 0.11 -0.78
N ILE A 46 -9.22 -0.94 -0.58
CA ILE A 46 -8.47 -1.16 0.66
C ILE A 46 -7.10 -0.51 0.53
N THR A 47 -6.71 0.30 1.52
CA THR A 47 -5.46 1.07 1.50
C THR A 47 -4.54 0.68 2.65
N LEU A 48 -3.23 0.53 2.38
CA LEU A 48 -2.22 0.33 3.43
C LEU A 48 -1.71 1.69 3.94
N VAL A 49 -1.81 1.93 5.25
CA VAL A 49 -1.42 3.20 5.89
C VAL A 49 -0.44 2.93 7.04
N GLN A 50 0.55 3.80 7.24
CA GLN A 50 1.39 3.75 8.44
C GLN A 50 0.67 4.40 9.62
N ASN A 51 0.75 3.81 10.81
CA ASN A 51 0.08 4.34 12.01
C ASN A 51 0.44 5.80 12.31
N ASP A 52 1.68 6.21 12.04
CA ASP A 52 2.15 7.58 12.29
C ASP A 52 1.37 8.63 11.47
N ASN A 53 0.95 8.27 10.25
CA ASN A 53 0.20 9.16 9.36
C ASN A 53 -1.32 8.89 9.42
N PHE A 54 -1.76 7.94 10.24
CA PHE A 54 -3.14 7.45 10.15
C PHE A 54 -4.19 8.51 10.51
N ALA A 55 -3.94 9.34 11.52
CA ALA A 55 -4.88 10.41 11.89
C ALA A 55 -5.04 11.45 10.77
N GLU A 56 -3.94 11.80 10.09
CA GLU A 56 -3.96 12.71 8.94
C GLU A 56 -4.81 12.13 7.80
N VAL A 57 -4.58 10.85 7.46
CA VAL A 57 -5.34 10.15 6.42
C VAL A 57 -6.84 10.11 6.73
N ILE A 58 -7.21 9.85 7.99
CA ILE A 58 -8.62 9.83 8.39
C ILE A 58 -9.24 11.24 8.34
N ASN A 59 -8.54 12.27 8.82
CA ASN A 59 -9.00 13.66 8.73
C ASN A 59 -9.20 14.09 7.27
N GLU A 60 -8.27 13.74 6.38
CA GLU A 60 -8.40 14.00 4.95
C GLU A 60 -9.58 13.24 4.33
N THR A 61 -9.79 11.98 4.73
CA THR A 61 -10.91 11.16 4.28
C THR A 61 -12.25 11.80 4.68
N LEU A 62 -12.39 12.21 5.95
CA LEU A 62 -13.59 12.90 6.45
C LEU A 62 -13.82 14.23 5.75
N LYS A 63 -12.76 15.02 5.56
CA LYS A 63 -12.82 16.33 4.90
C LYS A 63 -13.22 16.25 3.43
N ASN A 64 -12.73 15.25 2.72
CA ASN A 64 -12.94 15.06 1.28
C ASN A 64 -14.13 14.16 0.96
N HIS A 65 -14.84 13.65 1.98
CA HIS A 65 -16.01 12.81 1.78
C HIS A 65 -17.14 13.59 1.09
N ASP A 66 -17.72 12.98 0.06
CA ASP A 66 -18.87 13.51 -0.67
C ASP A 66 -20.15 13.33 0.15
N LYS A 67 -20.54 14.39 0.86
CA LYS A 67 -21.73 14.42 1.74
C LYS A 67 -23.08 14.22 1.03
N SER A 68 -23.10 14.00 -0.29
CA SER A 68 -24.33 13.63 -1.01
C SER A 68 -24.69 12.14 -0.90
N LYS A 69 -23.80 11.30 -0.35
CA LYS A 69 -24.01 9.86 -0.22
C LYS A 69 -23.20 9.30 0.94
N PRO A 70 -23.63 8.18 1.55
CA PRO A 70 -22.80 7.47 2.51
C PRO A 70 -21.51 6.97 1.86
N GLY A 71 -20.43 6.95 2.65
CA GLY A 71 -19.11 6.49 2.25
C GLY A 71 -18.62 5.38 3.15
N ARG A 72 -17.83 4.46 2.59
CA ARG A 72 -17.15 3.44 3.38
C ARG A 72 -15.73 3.25 2.90
N TYR A 73 -14.79 3.26 3.83
CA TYR A 73 -13.36 3.28 3.56
C TYR A 73 -12.68 2.19 4.39
N GLN A 74 -11.66 1.56 3.82
CA GLN A 74 -10.98 0.44 4.44
C GLN A 74 -9.49 0.63 4.44
N PHE A 75 -8.90 0.39 5.60
CA PHE A 75 -7.49 0.59 5.85
C PHE A 75 -6.89 -0.65 6.49
N ILE A 76 -5.69 -1.01 6.05
CA ILE A 76 -4.77 -1.84 6.82
C ILE A 76 -3.76 -0.88 7.43
N VAL A 77 -3.69 -0.86 8.76
CA VAL A 77 -2.80 0.03 9.50
C VAL A 77 -1.57 -0.75 9.95
N LYS A 78 -0.39 -0.27 9.55
CA LYS A 78 0.91 -0.83 9.95
C LYS A 78 1.46 -0.10 11.17
N SER A 79 1.66 -0.84 12.26
CA SER A 79 2.24 -0.38 13.52
C SER A 79 3.53 -1.14 13.81
N GLY A 80 4.66 -0.65 13.28
CA GLY A 80 5.92 -1.38 13.31
C GLY A 80 5.85 -2.65 12.44
N ALA A 81 5.93 -3.82 13.07
CA ALA A 81 5.77 -5.13 12.42
C ALA A 81 4.33 -5.69 12.47
N HIS A 82 3.41 -4.98 13.12
CA HIS A 82 2.03 -5.41 13.33
C HIS A 82 1.08 -4.79 12.31
N TYR A 83 0.00 -5.51 11.99
CA TYR A 83 -1.03 -5.05 11.05
C TYR A 83 -2.42 -5.25 11.65
N THR A 84 -3.24 -4.21 11.55
CA THR A 84 -4.61 -4.17 12.06
C THR A 84 -5.53 -3.68 10.94
N THR A 85 -6.78 -4.15 10.89
CA THR A 85 -7.77 -3.62 9.93
C THR A 85 -8.59 -2.52 10.58
N VAL A 86 -8.83 -1.44 9.85
CA VAL A 86 -9.80 -0.41 10.21
C VAL A 86 -10.81 -0.26 9.07
N ASP A 87 -12.08 -0.41 9.41
CA ASP A 87 -13.21 -0.06 8.55
C ASP A 87 -13.78 1.27 9.05
N LEU A 88 -14.17 2.15 8.14
CA LEU A 88 -14.76 3.46 8.44
C LEU A 88 -16.01 3.63 7.60
N GLU A 89 -17.15 3.86 8.24
CA GLU A 89 -18.39 4.25 7.59
C GLU A 89 -18.68 5.72 7.93
N ILE A 90 -19.06 6.49 6.92
CA ILE A 90 -19.43 7.90 7.02
C ILE A 90 -20.83 8.05 6.45
N ASP A 91 -21.72 8.69 7.20
CA ASP A 91 -23.07 9.01 6.73
C ASP A 91 -23.12 10.30 5.89
N GLU A 92 -24.31 10.64 5.38
CA GLU A 92 -24.54 11.84 4.54
C GLU A 92 -24.31 13.15 5.32
N GLN A 93 -24.39 13.09 6.65
CA GLN A 93 -24.15 14.22 7.55
C GLN A 93 -22.65 14.42 7.81
N GLY A 94 -21.82 13.44 7.48
CA GLY A 94 -20.40 13.41 7.74
C GLY A 94 -20.04 12.88 9.12
N HIS A 95 -20.98 12.26 9.83
CA HIS A 95 -20.70 11.52 11.05
C HIS A 95 -20.14 10.15 10.70
N ALA A 96 -19.15 9.71 11.48
CA ALA A 96 -18.40 8.51 11.18
C ALA A 96 -18.41 7.49 12.33
N LYS A 97 -18.50 6.22 11.94
CA LYS A 97 -18.30 5.06 12.80
C LYS A 97 -17.09 4.30 12.28
N ALA A 98 -16.27 3.78 13.19
CA ALA A 98 -15.10 2.99 12.84
C ALA A 98 -15.16 1.62 13.51
N LEU A 99 -14.61 0.59 12.85
CA LEU A 99 -14.38 -0.73 13.42
C LEU A 99 -12.91 -1.09 13.30
N VAL A 100 -12.29 -1.47 14.42
CA VAL A 100 -10.91 -1.95 14.47
C VAL A 100 -10.88 -3.44 14.75
N LEU A 101 -10.27 -4.21 13.83
CA LEU A 101 -10.10 -5.66 13.97
C LEU A 101 -8.62 -6.01 14.16
N ASP A 102 -8.29 -6.43 15.37
CA ASP A 102 -6.98 -6.94 15.76
C ASP A 102 -7.06 -8.43 16.13
N ALA A 103 -6.73 -9.32 15.20
CA ALA A 103 -6.94 -10.76 15.36
C ALA A 103 -6.20 -11.37 16.57
N ALA A 104 -5.12 -10.75 17.02
CA ALA A 104 -4.32 -11.18 18.17
C ALA A 104 -4.71 -10.45 19.47
N ASN A 105 -5.59 -9.43 19.39
CA ASN A 105 -5.91 -8.49 20.46
C ASN A 105 -4.63 -7.87 21.07
N ASP A 106 -3.67 -7.51 20.19
CA ASP A 106 -2.36 -7.02 20.60
C ASP A 106 -2.44 -5.60 21.18
N MET A 107 -1.97 -5.37 22.41
CA MET A 107 -2.08 -4.08 23.10
C MET A 107 -1.62 -2.85 22.29
N ARG A 108 -0.79 -3.03 21.24
CA ARG A 108 -0.40 -1.98 20.29
C ARG A 108 -1.58 -1.38 19.51
N PHE A 109 -2.76 -2.00 19.46
CA PHE A 109 -3.96 -1.39 18.84
C PHE A 109 -4.67 -0.39 19.77
N ILE A 110 -4.43 -0.39 21.09
CA ILE A 110 -5.11 0.55 22.00
C ILE A 110 -4.81 2.02 21.66
N PRO A 111 -3.56 2.44 21.41
CA PRO A 111 -3.28 3.79 20.96
C PRO A 111 -3.99 4.16 19.65
N LEU A 112 -4.26 3.17 18.78
CA LEU A 112 -5.02 3.38 17.54
C LEU A 112 -6.50 3.69 17.86
N LEU A 113 -7.11 3.01 18.83
CA LEU A 113 -8.47 3.30 19.29
C LEU A 113 -8.58 4.72 19.86
N THR A 114 -7.67 5.10 20.75
CA THR A 114 -7.65 6.45 21.34
C THR A 114 -7.43 7.51 20.28
N LYS A 115 -6.55 7.25 19.30
CA LYS A 115 -6.33 8.14 18.16
C LYS A 115 -7.61 8.31 17.34
N LEU A 116 -8.32 7.24 17.00
CA LEU A 116 -9.60 7.31 16.27
C LEU A 116 -10.68 8.06 17.06
N SER A 117 -10.87 7.75 18.35
CA SER A 117 -11.96 8.35 19.13
C SER A 117 -11.78 9.85 19.39
N SER A 118 -10.54 10.36 19.27
CA SER A 118 -10.21 11.78 19.40
C SER A 118 -10.38 12.60 18.12
N ILE A 119 -10.63 11.96 16.97
CA ILE A 119 -10.85 12.65 15.71
C ILE A 119 -12.27 13.25 15.68
N GLU A 120 -12.37 14.53 15.31
CA GLU A 120 -13.64 15.21 15.12
C GLU A 120 -14.45 14.55 14.00
N GLY A 121 -15.75 14.35 14.22
CA GLY A 121 -16.64 13.62 13.29
C GLY A 121 -16.70 12.11 13.53
N ILE A 122 -15.75 11.50 14.25
CA ILE A 122 -15.89 10.10 14.70
C ILE A 122 -16.76 10.06 15.95
N GLU A 123 -17.96 9.48 15.81
CA GLU A 123 -18.93 9.34 16.89
C GLU A 123 -18.70 8.07 17.69
N ARG A 124 -18.28 6.99 17.02
CA ARG A 124 -18.13 5.68 17.65
C ARG A 124 -16.99 4.86 17.05
N VAL A 125 -16.25 4.17 17.91
CA VAL A 125 -15.17 3.26 17.55
C VAL A 125 -15.44 1.90 18.16
N TYR A 126 -15.83 0.95 17.32
CA TYR A 126 -15.95 -0.45 17.68
C TYR A 126 -14.59 -1.14 17.63
N TYR A 127 -14.36 -2.12 18.49
CA TYR A 127 -13.23 -3.05 18.36
C TYR A 127 -13.63 -4.47 18.72
N ALA A 128 -13.04 -5.45 18.05
CA ALA A 128 -13.25 -6.85 18.40
C ALA A 128 -12.43 -7.25 19.63
N GLU A 129 -13.06 -7.81 20.65
CA GLU A 129 -12.43 -8.19 21.91
C GLU A 129 -12.52 -9.69 22.22
N GLY A 130 -11.41 -10.23 22.72
CA GLY A 130 -11.38 -11.53 23.39
C GLY A 130 -11.41 -11.34 24.91
N LYS A 131 -12.22 -12.12 25.63
CA LYS A 131 -12.25 -12.10 27.11
C LYS A 131 -10.89 -12.50 27.70
N THR A 132 -10.17 -13.36 26.99
CA THR A 132 -8.84 -13.85 27.31
C THR A 132 -8.01 -14.03 26.03
N ASN A 133 -6.69 -14.20 26.16
CA ASN A 133 -5.83 -14.55 25.02
C ASN A 133 -6.23 -15.87 24.33
N ARG A 134 -7.02 -16.72 25.01
CA ARG A 134 -7.56 -17.96 24.43
C ARG A 134 -8.73 -17.72 23.48
N ASP A 135 -9.34 -16.55 23.53
CA ASP A 135 -10.49 -16.19 22.69
C ASP A 135 -10.07 -15.46 21.40
N ASN A 136 -8.81 -15.00 21.31
CA ASN A 136 -8.29 -14.33 20.11
C ASN A 136 -8.18 -15.30 18.94
N ILE A 137 -8.59 -14.91 17.74
CA ILE A 137 -8.61 -15.80 16.57
C ILE A 137 -7.22 -16.10 16.01
N GLN A 138 -6.25 -15.20 16.21
CA GLN A 138 -4.84 -15.41 15.92
C GLN A 138 -4.10 -15.92 17.18
N LYS A 139 -3.36 -17.02 17.03
CA LYS A 139 -2.57 -17.69 18.06
C LYS A 139 -1.07 -17.53 17.87
N ASP A 140 -0.61 -17.31 16.64
CA ASP A 140 0.80 -17.02 16.38
C ASP A 140 1.09 -15.51 16.39
N ASN A 141 2.37 -15.13 16.33
CA ASN A 141 2.81 -13.74 16.32
C ASN A 141 3.14 -13.20 14.92
N ILE A 142 2.74 -13.91 13.86
CA ILE A 142 3.29 -13.71 12.50
C ILE A 142 2.22 -13.58 11.43
N SER A 143 1.02 -14.06 11.69
CA SER A 143 -0.08 -14.11 10.73
C SER A 143 -0.92 -12.84 10.70
N CYS A 144 -0.57 -11.81 11.48
CA CYS A 144 -1.30 -10.54 11.49
C CYS A 144 -1.48 -9.89 10.09
N PRO A 145 -0.53 -9.96 9.13
CA PRO A 145 -0.77 -9.44 7.79
C PRO A 145 -1.89 -10.21 7.06
N VAL A 146 -1.94 -11.53 7.24
CA VAL A 146 -2.92 -12.41 6.60
C VAL A 146 -4.31 -12.18 7.18
N PHE A 147 -4.41 -12.06 8.50
CA PHE A 147 -5.65 -11.69 9.18
C PHE A 147 -6.13 -10.31 8.76
N ALA A 148 -5.25 -9.30 8.73
CA ALA A 148 -5.64 -7.96 8.31
C ALA A 148 -6.16 -7.91 6.86
N LEU A 149 -5.48 -8.59 5.94
CA LEU A 149 -5.96 -8.74 4.56
C LEU A 149 -7.31 -9.45 4.50
N SER A 150 -7.45 -10.58 5.18
CA SER A 150 -8.68 -11.36 5.19
C SER A 150 -9.85 -10.59 5.78
N HIS A 151 -9.65 -9.88 6.88
CA HIS A 151 -10.69 -9.07 7.51
C HIS A 151 -11.14 -7.95 6.59
N ALA A 152 -10.21 -7.19 6.01
CA ALA A 152 -10.53 -6.10 5.09
C ALA A 152 -11.35 -6.62 3.89
N MET A 153 -10.94 -7.74 3.30
CA MET A 153 -11.65 -8.36 2.17
C MET A 153 -13.05 -8.88 2.55
N ALA A 154 -13.21 -9.46 3.74
CA ALA A 154 -14.51 -9.94 4.22
C ALA A 154 -15.48 -8.78 4.49
N LEU A 155 -14.98 -7.71 5.12
CA LEU A 155 -15.78 -6.54 5.48
C LEU A 155 -16.42 -5.85 4.27
N GLN A 156 -15.80 -5.90 3.08
CA GLN A 156 -16.38 -5.32 1.85
C GLN A 156 -17.75 -5.91 1.45
N SER A 157 -18.09 -7.09 1.97
CA SER A 157 -19.35 -7.79 1.68
C SER A 157 -20.31 -7.87 2.87
N LEU A 158 -19.95 -7.23 4.00
CA LEU A 158 -20.73 -7.30 5.24
C LEU A 158 -21.28 -5.94 5.58
N ASP A 159 -22.56 -5.90 5.92
CA ASP A 159 -23.19 -4.75 6.58
C ASP A 159 -22.88 -4.78 8.09
N ILE A 160 -21.62 -4.48 8.41
CA ILE A 160 -21.08 -4.76 9.74
C ILE A 160 -21.63 -3.82 10.81
N TYR A 161 -21.95 -2.56 10.47
CA TYR A 161 -22.43 -1.60 11.47
C TYR A 161 -23.88 -1.89 11.86
N ASN A 162 -24.75 -2.21 10.90
CA ASN A 162 -26.09 -2.68 11.22
C ASN A 162 -26.06 -3.98 12.04
N HIS A 163 -25.13 -4.90 11.73
CA HIS A 163 -24.91 -6.10 12.54
C HIS A 163 -24.50 -5.74 13.98
N LEU A 164 -23.54 -4.84 14.18
CA LEU A 164 -23.06 -4.45 15.51
C LEU A 164 -24.11 -3.67 16.33
N GLU A 165 -24.99 -2.93 15.67
CA GLU A 165 -26.05 -2.16 16.34
C GLU A 165 -27.22 -3.04 16.78
N GLN A 166 -27.60 -4.04 15.97
CA GLN A 166 -28.63 -5.02 16.34
C GLN A 166 -28.24 -5.82 17.59
N GLU A 167 -26.94 -6.04 17.79
CA GLU A 167 -26.40 -6.83 18.89
C GLU A 167 -26.35 -6.09 20.24
N GLU A 168 -26.88 -4.86 20.33
CA GLU A 168 -26.81 -4.00 21.52
C GLU A 168 -25.41 -3.99 22.15
N VAL A 169 -24.36 -4.04 21.33
CA VAL A 169 -22.95 -4.08 21.76
C VAL A 169 -22.62 -2.89 22.67
N ASP A 170 -23.42 -1.82 22.59
CA ASP A 170 -23.45 -0.67 23.50
C ASP A 170 -23.56 -1.02 25.00
N LYS A 171 -23.89 -2.27 25.38
CA LYS A 171 -23.89 -2.74 26.77
C LYS A 171 -22.50 -3.16 27.31
N HIS A 172 -21.49 -3.27 26.46
CA HIS A 172 -20.14 -3.70 26.85
C HIS A 172 -19.23 -2.53 27.26
N LYS A 173 -18.14 -2.86 27.98
CA LYS A 173 -17.27 -1.90 28.69
C LYS A 173 -16.77 -0.80 27.75
N MET A 174 -17.15 0.44 28.07
CA MET A 174 -16.68 1.62 27.37
C MET A 174 -15.26 1.99 27.83
N LEU A 175 -14.31 2.05 26.90
CA LEU A 175 -13.03 2.73 27.11
C LEU A 175 -13.22 4.23 26.82
N GLY A 176 -13.92 4.91 27.72
CA GLY A 176 -14.42 6.29 27.48
C GLY A 176 -15.63 6.34 26.56
N ASP A 177 -16.19 7.53 26.32
CA ASP A 177 -17.57 7.69 25.83
C ASP A 177 -17.83 7.22 24.38
N LYS A 178 -16.78 6.96 23.60
CA LYS A 178 -16.90 6.62 22.16
C LYS A 178 -16.38 5.24 21.78
N ILE A 179 -15.65 4.55 22.66
CA ILE A 179 -15.02 3.26 22.32
C ILE A 179 -15.87 2.12 22.87
N VAL A 180 -16.30 1.23 21.99
CA VAL A 180 -17.23 0.13 22.30
C VAL A 180 -16.59 -1.21 21.95
N GLY A 181 -16.49 -2.12 22.92
CA GLY A 181 -15.97 -3.46 22.72
C GLY A 181 -17.03 -4.43 22.23
N ALA A 182 -16.72 -5.19 21.19
CA ALA A 182 -17.58 -6.21 20.60
C ALA A 182 -16.91 -7.59 20.70
N SER A 183 -17.56 -8.56 21.34
CA SER A 183 -16.96 -9.89 21.47
C SER A 183 -16.71 -10.54 20.11
N TRP A 184 -15.59 -11.27 19.96
CA TRP A 184 -15.38 -12.13 18.78
C TRP A 184 -16.56 -13.07 18.50
N ASN A 185 -17.27 -13.50 19.55
CA ASN A 185 -18.41 -14.40 19.41
C ASN A 185 -19.67 -13.72 18.84
N HIS A 186 -19.68 -12.40 18.75
CA HIS A 186 -20.75 -11.65 18.09
C HIS A 186 -20.32 -11.19 16.69
N MET A 187 -19.05 -11.34 16.30
CA MET A 187 -18.60 -10.98 14.95
C MET A 187 -19.14 -11.99 13.91
N PRO A 188 -19.51 -11.54 12.70
CA PRO A 188 -20.01 -12.44 11.65
C PRO A 188 -19.04 -13.57 11.29
N PRO A 189 -19.51 -14.74 10.83
CA PRO A 189 -18.63 -15.89 10.58
C PRO A 189 -17.56 -15.61 9.55
N ALA A 190 -17.83 -14.76 8.56
CA ALA A 190 -16.86 -14.37 7.55
C ALA A 190 -15.62 -13.65 8.13
N ILE A 191 -15.74 -13.05 9.32
CA ILE A 191 -14.60 -12.47 10.06
C ILE A 191 -13.85 -13.55 10.86
N ASN A 192 -14.57 -14.46 11.52
CA ASN A 192 -13.98 -15.49 12.39
C ASN A 192 -13.50 -16.75 11.65
N ILE A 193 -13.88 -16.94 10.39
CA ILE A 193 -13.66 -18.17 9.61
C ILE A 193 -12.20 -18.61 9.55
N ASN A 194 -11.25 -17.70 9.76
CA ASN A 194 -9.82 -17.96 9.71
C ASN A 194 -9.16 -18.18 11.08
N CYS A 195 -9.94 -18.37 12.15
CA CYS A 195 -9.39 -18.63 13.48
C CYS A 195 -8.48 -19.87 13.49
N GLN A 196 -7.34 -19.77 14.17
CA GLN A 196 -6.29 -20.79 14.14
C GLN A 196 -6.55 -21.99 15.05
N SER A 197 -7.67 -22.01 15.78
CA SER A 197 -8.06 -23.09 16.68
C SER A 197 -9.41 -23.66 16.26
N SER A 198 -9.45 -24.97 15.97
CA SER A 198 -10.72 -25.68 15.71
C SER A 198 -11.63 -25.72 16.93
N THR A 199 -11.06 -25.79 18.15
CA THR A 199 -11.84 -25.68 19.39
C THR A 199 -12.52 -24.32 19.49
N LEU A 200 -11.77 -23.23 19.22
CA LEU A 200 -12.34 -21.89 19.21
C LEU A 200 -13.42 -21.75 18.13
N TRP A 201 -13.21 -22.30 16.94
CA TRP A 201 -14.23 -22.30 15.88
C TRP A 201 -15.52 -23.00 16.32
N ASN A 202 -15.42 -24.18 16.91
CA ASN A 202 -16.60 -24.94 17.36
C ASN A 202 -17.34 -24.23 18.50
N THR A 203 -16.61 -23.64 19.45
CA THR A 203 -17.20 -22.81 20.49
C THR A 203 -17.90 -21.58 19.89
N TYR A 204 -17.22 -20.88 18.99
CA TYR A 204 -17.78 -19.72 18.27
C TYR A 204 -19.09 -20.07 17.57
N LYS A 205 -19.13 -21.17 16.79
CA LYS A 205 -20.35 -21.60 16.10
C LYS A 205 -21.51 -21.78 17.07
N LYS A 206 -21.29 -22.50 18.17
CA LYS A 206 -22.32 -22.75 19.18
C LYS A 206 -22.83 -21.45 19.80
N GLU A 207 -21.92 -20.59 20.25
CA GLU A 207 -22.29 -19.32 20.88
C GLU A 207 -22.99 -18.37 19.91
N TYR A 208 -22.56 -18.32 18.64
CA TYR A 208 -23.21 -17.52 17.60
C TYR A 208 -24.59 -18.10 17.23
N GLN A 209 -24.75 -19.42 17.11
CA GLN A 209 -26.09 -20.00 16.87
C GLN A 209 -27.04 -19.70 18.02
N GLU A 210 -26.58 -19.82 19.26
CA GLU A 210 -27.37 -19.53 20.46
C GLU A 210 -27.77 -18.05 20.55
N ALA A 211 -26.84 -17.12 20.25
CA ALA A 211 -27.11 -15.69 20.30
C ALA A 211 -28.10 -15.23 19.21
N PHE A 212 -28.01 -15.80 18.01
CA PHE A 212 -28.77 -15.34 16.84
C PHE A 212 -29.95 -16.25 16.44
N GLY A 213 -30.20 -17.33 17.19
CA GLY A 213 -31.31 -18.25 16.92
C GLY A 213 -31.26 -18.90 15.52
N LEU A 214 -30.05 -19.25 15.07
CA LEU A 214 -29.81 -19.70 13.68
C LEU A 214 -30.04 -21.20 13.51
N GLU A 215 -30.40 -21.60 12.29
CA GLU A 215 -30.54 -23.00 11.90
C GLU A 215 -29.19 -23.76 11.98
N ASP A 216 -29.27 -25.08 12.19
CA ASP A 216 -28.09 -25.96 12.31
C ASP A 216 -27.18 -25.93 11.09
N ASN A 217 -27.74 -25.70 9.89
CA ASN A 217 -27.03 -25.68 8.62
C ASN A 217 -26.37 -24.32 8.29
N TYR A 218 -26.58 -23.27 9.11
CA TYR A 218 -26.10 -21.92 8.82
C TYR A 218 -24.58 -21.87 8.58
N PHE A 219 -23.84 -22.75 9.25
CA PHE A 219 -22.38 -22.82 9.18
C PHE A 219 -21.82 -23.71 8.07
N GLU A 220 -22.65 -24.43 7.31
CA GLU A 220 -22.21 -25.46 6.37
C GLU A 220 -21.19 -24.93 5.36
N LYS A 221 -21.46 -23.78 4.72
CA LYS A 221 -20.53 -23.18 3.75
C LYS A 221 -19.19 -22.77 4.36
N TYR A 222 -19.18 -22.37 5.63
CA TYR A 222 -17.98 -21.94 6.34
C TYR A 222 -17.16 -23.15 6.79
N ASP A 223 -17.82 -24.22 7.22
CA ASP A 223 -17.18 -25.50 7.53
C ASP A 223 -16.56 -26.13 6.27
N GLN A 224 -17.28 -26.14 5.14
CA GLN A 224 -16.74 -26.59 3.85
C GLN A 224 -15.48 -25.82 3.44
N TYR A 225 -15.49 -24.49 3.60
CA TYR A 225 -14.30 -23.66 3.36
C TYR A 225 -13.15 -24.05 4.30
N ARG A 226 -13.42 -24.18 5.61
CA ARG A 226 -12.38 -24.49 6.59
C ARG A 226 -11.79 -25.87 6.35
N ASP A 227 -12.60 -26.87 6.01
CA ASP A 227 -12.14 -28.21 5.66
C ASP A 227 -11.27 -28.22 4.40
N GLU A 228 -11.63 -27.43 3.39
CA GLU A 228 -10.79 -27.22 2.21
C GLU A 228 -9.44 -26.59 2.58
N MET A 229 -9.46 -25.50 3.35
CA MET A 229 -8.22 -24.80 3.76
C MET A 229 -7.37 -25.64 4.70
N HIS A 230 -7.97 -26.46 5.56
CA HIS A 230 -7.27 -27.39 6.43
C HIS A 230 -6.54 -28.46 5.62
N ARG A 231 -7.24 -29.12 4.67
CA ARG A 231 -6.61 -30.10 3.76
C ARG A 231 -5.46 -29.49 2.96
N LYS A 232 -5.63 -28.28 2.41
CA LYS A 232 -4.57 -27.58 1.69
C LYS A 232 -3.40 -27.21 2.59
N SER A 233 -3.67 -26.75 3.81
CA SER A 233 -2.62 -26.38 4.76
C SER A 233 -1.79 -27.60 5.17
N ALA A 234 -2.41 -28.77 5.34
CA ALA A 234 -1.71 -30.01 5.65
C ALA A 234 -0.75 -30.46 4.53
N VAL A 235 -1.00 -30.06 3.27
CA VAL A 235 -0.08 -30.29 2.14
C VAL A 235 1.05 -29.27 2.12
N ILE A 236 0.76 -28.01 2.44
CA ILE A 236 1.74 -26.91 2.43
C ILE A 236 2.73 -27.02 3.59
N GLU A 237 2.21 -27.24 4.80
CA GLU A 237 3.00 -27.25 6.03
C GLU A 237 2.47 -28.32 7.02
N PRO A 238 2.78 -29.61 6.77
CA PRO A 238 2.27 -30.72 7.56
C PRO A 238 2.52 -30.56 9.07
N SER A 239 3.70 -30.04 9.46
CA SER A 239 4.12 -29.91 10.85
C SER A 239 3.30 -28.94 11.70
N ILE A 240 2.58 -27.99 11.09
CA ILE A 240 1.76 -27.00 11.80
C ILE A 240 0.29 -27.45 11.89
N CYS A 241 -0.20 -28.21 10.91
CA CYS A 241 -1.61 -28.61 10.87
C CYS A 241 -1.96 -29.69 11.89
N ASP A 242 -1.04 -30.60 12.21
CA ASP A 242 -1.31 -31.76 13.07
C ASP A 242 -1.64 -31.42 14.54
N GLN A 243 -1.50 -30.15 14.97
CA GLN A 243 -1.61 -29.78 16.38
C GLN A 243 -2.70 -28.74 16.73
N VAL A 244 -3.26 -27.98 15.77
CA VAL A 244 -4.09 -26.82 16.15
C VAL A 244 -5.30 -26.54 15.22
N GLY A 245 -5.42 -27.20 14.07
CA GLY A 245 -6.44 -26.83 13.08
C GLY A 245 -6.14 -25.46 12.42
N ASN A 246 -4.87 -25.11 12.34
CA ASN A 246 -4.40 -23.88 11.72
C ASN A 246 -4.54 -23.96 10.19
N ILE A 247 -5.38 -23.09 9.63
CA ILE A 247 -5.65 -23.04 8.19
C ILE A 247 -4.91 -21.91 7.47
N ILE A 248 -4.12 -21.13 8.19
CA ILE A 248 -3.49 -19.91 7.67
C ILE A 248 -2.55 -20.15 6.49
N PRO A 249 -1.75 -21.23 6.40
CA PRO A 249 -0.93 -21.48 5.22
C PRO A 249 -1.75 -21.51 3.91
N ALA A 250 -2.89 -22.18 3.89
CA ALA A 250 -3.76 -22.20 2.72
C ALA A 250 -4.47 -20.86 2.48
N VAL A 251 -4.88 -20.17 3.55
CA VAL A 251 -5.48 -18.82 3.45
C VAL A 251 -4.50 -17.83 2.83
N PHE A 252 -3.24 -17.84 3.29
CA PHE A 252 -2.15 -17.04 2.72
C PHE A 252 -1.97 -17.36 1.23
N GLN A 253 -1.85 -18.64 0.88
CA GLN A 253 -1.69 -19.05 -0.51
C GLN A 253 -2.86 -18.55 -1.37
N ARG A 254 -4.10 -18.67 -0.89
CA ARG A 254 -5.30 -18.20 -1.59
C ARG A 254 -5.27 -16.69 -1.84
N ILE A 255 -4.84 -15.89 -0.87
CA ILE A 255 -4.74 -14.43 -0.99
C ILE A 255 -3.61 -14.03 -1.95
N VAL A 256 -2.48 -14.76 -1.93
CA VAL A 256 -1.26 -14.36 -2.62
C VAL A 256 -1.18 -14.85 -4.07
N VAL A 257 -1.79 -15.99 -4.40
CA VAL A 257 -1.73 -16.59 -5.76
C VAL A 257 -2.16 -15.61 -6.87
N PRO A 258 -3.26 -14.85 -6.74
CA PRO A 258 -3.62 -13.83 -7.74
C PRO A 258 -2.54 -12.76 -7.92
N ALA A 259 -2.00 -12.23 -6.82
CA ALA A 259 -0.93 -11.24 -6.83
C ALA A 259 0.38 -11.76 -7.44
N LEU A 260 0.73 -13.04 -7.20
CA LEU A 260 1.88 -13.69 -7.85
C LEU A 260 1.74 -13.75 -9.37
N GLY A 261 0.53 -13.98 -9.87
CA GLY A 261 0.24 -13.96 -11.30
C GLY A 261 0.54 -12.58 -11.91
N ASP A 262 0.04 -11.53 -11.26
CA ASP A 262 0.24 -10.14 -11.68
C ASP A 262 1.71 -9.74 -11.67
N VAL A 263 2.46 -9.99 -10.58
CA VAL A 263 3.88 -9.61 -10.47
C VAL A 263 4.74 -10.23 -11.57
N ARG A 264 4.41 -11.45 -12.02
CA ARG A 264 5.14 -12.11 -13.12
C ARG A 264 4.93 -11.42 -14.46
N GLN A 265 3.80 -10.76 -14.65
CA GLN A 265 3.39 -10.14 -15.91
C GLN A 265 3.69 -8.63 -15.96
N MET A 266 3.65 -7.94 -14.82
CA MET A 266 3.92 -6.51 -14.70
C MET A 266 5.37 -6.14 -15.02
N THR A 267 5.56 -5.05 -15.75
CA THR A 267 6.85 -4.38 -15.92
C THR A 267 7.42 -3.90 -14.57
N GLU A 268 8.73 -3.67 -14.48
CA GLU A 268 9.33 -3.10 -13.26
C GLU A 268 8.73 -1.74 -12.90
N SER A 269 8.32 -0.98 -13.91
CA SER A 269 7.79 0.35 -13.70
C SER A 269 6.39 0.36 -13.12
N GLU A 270 5.53 -0.55 -13.59
CA GLU A 270 4.24 -0.81 -12.93
C GLU A 270 4.43 -1.22 -11.47
N LEU A 271 5.41 -2.10 -11.19
CA LEU A 271 5.74 -2.49 -9.82
C LEU A 271 6.24 -1.30 -8.98
N LYS A 272 7.11 -0.43 -9.53
CA LYS A 272 7.54 0.80 -8.85
C LYS A 272 6.37 1.74 -8.57
N GLY A 273 5.45 1.88 -9.53
CA GLY A 273 4.19 2.61 -9.35
C GLY A 273 3.46 2.11 -8.12
N ILE A 274 3.18 0.81 -8.04
CA ILE A 274 2.45 0.21 -6.90
C ILE A 274 3.19 0.42 -5.57
N ILE A 275 4.51 0.24 -5.55
CA ILE A 275 5.28 0.25 -4.30
C ILE A 275 5.53 1.67 -3.79
N TYR A 276 5.77 2.62 -4.69
CA TYR A 276 6.23 3.96 -4.32
C TYR A 276 5.18 5.06 -4.54
N GLU A 277 4.02 4.77 -5.14
CA GLU A 277 2.91 5.73 -5.25
C GLU A 277 2.51 6.30 -3.88
N GLY A 278 2.27 7.61 -3.84
CA GLY A 278 1.92 8.35 -2.63
C GLY A 278 3.04 8.46 -1.60
N THR A 279 4.24 7.95 -1.86
CA THR A 279 5.38 8.05 -0.93
C THR A 279 6.17 9.33 -1.16
N ALA A 280 7.00 9.70 -0.18
CA ALA A 280 7.99 10.78 -0.31
C ALA A 280 8.91 10.59 -1.54
N ILE A 281 9.19 9.34 -1.93
CA ILE A 281 9.96 9.04 -3.15
C ILE A 281 9.17 9.51 -4.39
N SER A 282 7.89 9.14 -4.54
CA SER A 282 7.08 9.62 -5.67
C SER A 282 6.98 11.14 -5.74
N LYS A 283 6.82 11.80 -4.58
CA LYS A 283 6.78 13.26 -4.50
C LYS A 283 8.09 13.88 -4.98
N LYS A 284 9.24 13.38 -4.51
CA LYS A 284 10.57 13.84 -4.93
C LYS A 284 10.85 13.55 -6.40
N THR A 285 10.40 12.40 -6.92
CA THR A 285 10.51 12.10 -8.35
C THR A 285 9.73 13.11 -9.19
N ASN A 286 8.49 13.44 -8.79
CA ASN A 286 7.71 14.50 -9.45
C ASN A 286 8.40 15.86 -9.34
N GLU A 287 8.87 16.25 -8.16
CA GLU A 287 9.62 17.50 -7.97
C GLU A 287 10.85 17.58 -8.88
N LEU A 288 11.56 16.46 -9.08
CA LEU A 288 12.72 16.40 -9.96
C LEU A 288 12.31 16.54 -11.43
N LEU A 289 11.25 15.87 -11.86
CA LEU A 289 10.72 16.02 -13.22
C LEU A 289 10.24 17.46 -13.49
N ASP A 290 9.55 18.07 -12.53
CA ASP A 290 9.11 19.46 -12.61
C ASP A 290 10.30 20.42 -12.68
N SER A 291 11.34 20.17 -11.89
CA SER A 291 12.56 20.98 -11.91
C SER A 291 13.30 20.87 -13.24
N ILE A 292 13.38 19.67 -13.84
CA ILE A 292 13.92 19.47 -15.20
C ILE A 292 13.08 20.23 -16.22
N SER A 293 11.75 20.13 -16.16
CA SER A 293 10.84 20.85 -17.04
C SER A 293 11.04 22.37 -16.95
N ASN A 294 11.09 22.90 -15.72
CA ASN A 294 11.30 24.33 -15.47
C ASN A 294 12.66 24.80 -15.99
N LEU A 295 13.71 24.01 -15.81
CA LEU A 295 15.03 24.32 -16.33
C LEU A 295 15.00 24.41 -17.86
N ILE A 296 14.36 23.46 -18.54
CA ILE A 296 14.23 23.47 -20.01
C ILE A 296 13.44 24.68 -20.51
N GLN A 297 12.34 25.02 -19.83
CA GLN A 297 11.47 26.14 -20.22
C GLN A 297 12.11 27.51 -20.00
N THR A 298 12.90 27.66 -18.94
CA THR A 298 13.56 28.93 -18.60
C THR A 298 14.90 29.14 -19.32
N THR A 299 15.46 28.07 -19.90
CA THR A 299 16.70 28.12 -20.69
C THR A 299 16.49 28.91 -21.98
N ASN A 300 17.33 29.93 -22.22
CA ASN A 300 17.33 30.68 -23.48
C ASN A 300 18.14 29.93 -24.56
N TRP A 301 17.46 29.05 -25.28
CA TRP A 301 18.05 28.21 -26.32
C TRP A 301 18.63 28.99 -27.50
N GLU A 302 18.07 30.18 -27.81
CA GLU A 302 18.56 31.04 -28.89
C GLU A 302 19.98 31.55 -28.62
N LYS A 303 20.30 31.82 -27.35
CA LYS A 303 21.64 32.26 -26.93
C LYS A 303 22.62 31.10 -26.73
N LEU A 304 22.12 29.93 -26.36
CA LEU A 304 22.96 28.77 -26.01
C LEU A 304 23.31 27.89 -27.20
N THR A 305 22.53 27.94 -28.29
CA THR A 305 22.74 27.11 -29.47
C THR A 305 23.13 27.96 -30.67
N ARG A 306 24.12 27.49 -31.45
CA ARG A 306 24.56 28.20 -32.68
C ARG A 306 23.47 28.28 -33.75
N ALA A 307 22.48 27.39 -33.70
CA ALA A 307 21.39 27.32 -34.67
C ALA A 307 20.16 28.14 -34.23
N GLY A 308 20.12 28.65 -33.01
CA GLY A 308 18.93 29.27 -32.43
C GLY A 308 17.86 28.27 -31.98
N ASP A 309 17.97 27.01 -32.38
CA ASP A 309 16.98 25.96 -32.13
C ASP A 309 17.34 25.06 -30.94
N LYS A 310 16.29 24.56 -30.28
CA LYS A 310 16.39 23.60 -29.17
C LYS A 310 17.03 22.27 -29.66
N PRO A 311 18.01 21.68 -28.92
CA PRO A 311 18.62 20.41 -29.30
C PRO A 311 17.60 19.27 -29.39
N LYS A 312 17.82 18.32 -30.31
CA LYS A 312 16.91 17.17 -30.53
C LYS A 312 16.69 16.33 -29.27
N ASN A 313 17.72 16.13 -28.46
CA ASN A 313 17.61 15.38 -27.21
C ASN A 313 16.74 16.10 -26.18
N VAL A 314 16.84 17.44 -26.11
CA VAL A 314 15.98 18.25 -25.24
C VAL A 314 14.52 18.18 -25.69
N ILE A 315 14.25 18.22 -27.01
CA ILE A 315 12.89 18.00 -27.55
C ILE A 315 12.36 16.61 -27.15
N ALA A 316 13.19 15.57 -27.23
CA ALA A 316 12.82 14.22 -26.79
C ALA A 316 12.49 14.16 -25.29
N ILE A 317 13.28 14.86 -24.45
CA ILE A 317 13.02 14.98 -23.01
C ILE A 317 11.68 15.69 -22.75
N GLU A 318 11.38 16.78 -23.45
CA GLU A 318 10.07 17.46 -23.33
C GLU A 318 8.89 16.57 -23.71
N GLN A 319 9.03 15.77 -24.77
CA GLN A 319 8.01 14.80 -25.16
C GLN A 319 7.79 13.73 -24.08
N ILE A 320 8.86 13.29 -23.41
CA ILE A 320 8.75 12.35 -22.29
C ILE A 320 8.05 13.02 -21.09
N LEU A 321 8.44 14.25 -20.74
CA LEU A 321 7.84 15.01 -19.64
C LEU A 321 6.35 15.25 -19.85
N GLY A 322 5.95 15.59 -21.08
CA GLY A 322 4.56 15.81 -21.47
C GLY A 322 3.70 14.55 -21.60
N ASN A 323 4.29 13.35 -21.49
CA ASN A 323 3.54 12.10 -21.61
C ASN A 323 2.88 11.73 -20.27
N SER A 324 1.66 12.22 -20.06
CA SER A 324 0.85 11.93 -18.86
C SER A 324 0.44 10.46 -18.72
N GLY A 325 0.49 9.67 -19.80
CA GLY A 325 0.23 8.23 -19.79
C GLY A 325 1.40 7.39 -19.27
N MET A 326 2.57 8.01 -19.08
CA MET A 326 3.77 7.35 -18.58
C MET A 326 3.92 7.60 -17.08
N ASN A 327 4.16 6.53 -16.30
CA ASN A 327 4.40 6.69 -14.87
C ASN A 327 5.69 7.52 -14.62
N VAL A 328 5.78 8.11 -13.43
CA VAL A 328 6.84 9.08 -13.08
C VAL A 328 8.24 8.45 -13.11
N TYR A 329 8.35 7.16 -12.80
CA TYR A 329 9.62 6.45 -12.77
C TYR A 329 10.12 6.16 -14.19
N ASP A 330 9.24 5.70 -15.07
CA ASP A 330 9.54 5.52 -16.51
C ASP A 330 9.96 6.82 -17.16
N ARG A 331 9.29 7.94 -16.83
CA ARG A 331 9.67 9.24 -17.37
C ARG A 331 11.10 9.59 -17.00
N LEU A 332 11.47 9.43 -15.73
CA LEU A 332 12.84 9.72 -15.28
C LEU A 332 13.87 8.75 -15.88
N GLU A 333 13.55 7.45 -15.97
CA GLU A 333 14.46 6.45 -16.57
C GLU A 333 14.67 6.70 -18.07
N LYS A 334 13.63 7.03 -18.83
CA LYS A 334 13.77 7.39 -20.25
C LYS A 334 14.54 8.69 -20.46
N ILE A 335 14.38 9.67 -19.58
CA ILE A 335 15.21 10.88 -19.61
C ILE A 335 16.68 10.51 -19.37
N GLN A 336 16.97 9.65 -18.38
CA GLN A 336 18.33 9.13 -18.15
C GLN A 336 18.89 8.41 -19.38
N GLU A 337 18.08 7.61 -20.08
CA GLU A 337 18.48 6.93 -21.33
C GLU A 337 18.82 7.93 -22.43
N VAL A 338 17.98 8.94 -22.67
CA VAL A 338 18.25 10.01 -23.65
C VAL A 338 19.56 10.72 -23.29
N CYS A 339 19.74 11.09 -22.03
CA CYS A 339 20.96 11.73 -21.52
C CYS A 339 22.21 10.85 -21.72
N LYS A 340 22.10 9.55 -21.44
CA LYS A 340 23.18 8.59 -21.59
C LYS A 340 23.57 8.38 -23.05
N SER A 341 22.59 8.27 -23.94
CA SER A 341 22.82 8.12 -25.38
C SER A 341 23.53 9.33 -25.98
N ALA A 342 23.14 10.54 -25.55
CA ALA A 342 23.84 11.77 -25.94
C ALA A 342 25.31 11.74 -25.47
N HIS A 343 25.55 11.41 -24.19
CA HIS A 343 26.89 11.35 -23.62
C HIS A 343 27.78 10.25 -24.25
N ALA A 344 27.22 9.09 -24.62
CA ALA A 344 27.98 8.01 -25.25
C ALA A 344 28.43 8.35 -26.68
N SER A 345 27.62 9.13 -27.42
CA SER A 345 27.96 9.58 -28.78
C SER A 345 29.14 10.56 -28.83
N ASP A 346 29.53 11.14 -27.68
CA ASP A 346 30.65 12.07 -27.57
C ASP A 346 32.03 11.40 -27.44
N PHE A 347 32.08 10.10 -27.11
CA PHE A 347 33.37 9.40 -26.93
C PHE A 347 34.03 8.96 -28.25
N GLU A 348 33.25 8.72 -29.31
CA GLU A 348 33.79 8.38 -30.64
C GLU A 348 34.27 9.60 -31.45
N PHE A 349 33.99 10.83 -30.99
CA PHE A 349 34.24 12.08 -31.74
C PHE A 349 35.24 13.04 -31.07
N LEU A 350 36.21 12.50 -30.33
CA LEU A 350 37.24 13.26 -29.60
C LEU A 350 38.21 14.12 -30.46
N PHE A 351 38.07 14.16 -31.80
CA PHE A 351 39.02 14.84 -32.70
C PHE A 351 38.51 16.11 -33.42
N SER A 352 37.35 16.69 -33.07
CA SER A 352 36.93 17.97 -33.70
C SER A 352 36.26 18.97 -32.74
N SER A 353 36.94 19.26 -31.63
CA SER A 353 36.44 20.08 -30.51
C SER A 353 36.42 21.60 -30.73
N ALA A 354 35.99 22.11 -31.89
CA ALA A 354 35.73 23.56 -32.06
C ALA A 354 34.51 23.93 -32.94
N PHE A 355 33.90 22.99 -33.68
CA PHE A 355 33.04 23.36 -34.82
C PHE A 355 31.54 23.00 -34.75
N ARG A 356 31.02 22.35 -33.71
CA ARG A 356 29.57 22.09 -33.57
C ARG A 356 29.07 22.58 -32.21
N GLY A 357 27.96 23.32 -32.18
CA GLY A 357 27.29 23.77 -30.95
C GLY A 357 26.79 22.55 -30.19
N ARG A 358 27.54 22.15 -29.16
CA ARG A 358 27.42 20.87 -28.44
C ARG A 358 26.20 20.88 -27.53
N ASP A 359 25.61 19.72 -27.33
CA ASP A 359 24.51 19.50 -26.38
C ASP A 359 25.03 19.44 -24.92
N ALA A 360 25.69 20.53 -24.51
CA ALA A 360 26.29 20.67 -23.18
C ALA A 360 25.25 20.51 -22.08
N PHE A 361 24.01 20.94 -22.35
CA PHE A 361 22.87 20.78 -21.45
C PHE A 361 22.57 19.32 -21.15
N THR A 362 22.38 18.47 -22.18
CA THR A 362 22.05 17.06 -21.95
C THR A 362 23.21 16.30 -21.30
N ASN A 363 24.46 16.70 -21.54
CA ASN A 363 25.62 16.13 -20.83
C ASN A 363 25.72 16.55 -19.38
N GLU A 364 25.41 17.81 -19.06
CA GLU A 364 25.35 18.29 -17.68
C GLU A 364 24.19 17.62 -16.93
N LEU A 365 23.03 17.49 -17.59
CA LEU A 365 21.90 16.74 -17.06
C LEU A 365 22.23 15.26 -16.88
N TYR A 366 23.01 14.65 -17.78
CA TYR A 366 23.56 13.30 -17.59
C TYR A 366 24.49 13.24 -16.37
N GLY A 367 25.36 14.23 -16.15
CA GLY A 367 26.23 14.29 -14.97
C GLY A 367 25.45 14.32 -13.64
N ILE A 368 24.25 14.91 -13.65
CA ILE A 368 23.36 14.93 -12.48
C ILE A 368 22.57 13.64 -12.35
N LEU A 369 22.00 13.16 -13.45
CA LEU A 369 21.02 12.07 -13.47
C LEU A 369 21.64 10.68 -13.64
N GLY A 370 22.86 10.57 -14.15
CA GLY A 370 23.48 9.31 -14.58
C GLY A 370 23.59 8.27 -13.47
N ASP A 371 23.80 8.73 -12.23
CA ASP A 371 23.89 7.88 -11.04
C ASP A 371 22.61 7.91 -10.17
N VAL A 372 21.56 8.60 -10.63
CA VAL A 372 20.32 8.72 -9.86
C VAL A 372 19.61 7.38 -9.79
N LYS A 373 19.47 6.86 -8.57
CA LYS A 373 18.61 5.73 -8.28
C LYS A 373 17.22 6.25 -8.00
N VAL A 374 16.31 6.03 -8.95
CA VAL A 374 14.91 6.50 -8.94
C VAL A 374 14.12 6.11 -7.69
N THR A 375 14.59 5.10 -6.96
CA THR A 375 13.98 4.55 -5.74
C THR A 375 14.72 4.91 -4.45
N ASP A 376 15.74 5.77 -4.51
CA ASP A 376 16.52 6.21 -3.34
C ASP A 376 16.30 7.71 -3.08
N ALA A 377 15.66 8.02 -1.96
CA ALA A 377 15.36 9.39 -1.55
C ALA A 377 16.62 10.28 -1.47
N LYS A 378 17.75 9.75 -0.99
CA LYS A 378 19.00 10.54 -0.90
C LYS A 378 19.56 10.86 -2.27
N SER A 379 19.45 9.91 -3.21
CA SER A 379 19.89 10.09 -4.59
C SER A 379 19.04 11.17 -5.29
N LEU A 380 17.72 11.12 -5.10
CA LEU A 380 16.79 12.15 -5.60
C LEU A 380 17.04 13.53 -4.97
N ASP A 381 17.28 13.59 -3.66
CA ASP A 381 17.60 14.84 -2.95
C ASP A 381 18.88 15.49 -3.47
N THR A 382 19.92 14.67 -3.69
CA THR A 382 21.18 15.14 -4.23
C THR A 382 20.99 15.69 -5.65
N ALA A 383 20.23 15.00 -6.49
CA ALA A 383 19.94 15.47 -7.85
C ALA A 383 19.14 16.77 -7.87
N LEU A 384 18.10 16.87 -7.03
CA LEU A 384 17.30 18.08 -6.86
C LEU A 384 18.15 19.27 -6.40
N LEU A 385 19.02 19.08 -5.41
CA LEU A 385 19.91 20.13 -4.92
C LEU A 385 20.85 20.62 -6.03
N THR A 386 21.49 19.71 -6.75
CA THR A 386 22.39 20.07 -7.85
C THR A 386 21.66 20.77 -8.99
N LEU A 387 20.48 20.28 -9.37
CA LEU A 387 19.69 20.88 -10.45
C LEU A 387 19.18 22.29 -10.11
N ASN A 388 18.79 22.50 -8.85
CA ASN A 388 18.42 23.82 -8.35
C ASN A 388 19.61 24.80 -8.32
N GLN A 389 20.82 24.32 -8.00
CA GLN A 389 22.03 25.16 -8.07
C GLN A 389 22.33 25.60 -9.51
N LEU A 390 22.18 24.70 -10.49
CA LEU A 390 22.35 25.05 -11.90
C LEU A 390 21.36 26.10 -12.38
N SER A 391 20.09 25.97 -11.98
CA SER A 391 19.04 26.96 -12.28
C SER A 391 19.40 28.36 -11.76
N LEU A 392 20.02 28.44 -10.58
CA LEU A 392 20.47 29.70 -9.98
C LEU A 392 21.71 30.31 -10.65
N ASP A 393 22.55 29.50 -11.30
CA ASP A 393 23.78 29.95 -11.95
C ASP A 393 23.63 30.26 -13.44
N GLN A 394 22.57 29.80 -14.11
CA GLN A 394 22.23 30.22 -15.49
C GLN A 394 22.09 31.74 -15.70
N PRO A 395 21.57 32.57 -14.76
CA PRO A 395 21.63 34.02 -14.91
C PRO A 395 23.04 34.64 -14.78
N LYS A 396 24.06 33.88 -14.33
CA LYS A 396 25.46 34.36 -14.25
C LYS A 396 26.28 34.01 -15.49
N ALA A 397 26.03 32.87 -16.14
CA ALA A 397 26.75 32.49 -17.36
C ALA A 397 26.42 33.39 -18.56
N ALA A 398 25.23 34.01 -18.58
CA ALA A 398 24.85 35.03 -19.57
C ALA A 398 25.54 36.40 -19.38
N ARG A 399 26.44 36.55 -18.39
CA ARG A 399 27.20 37.80 -18.12
C ARG A 399 28.69 37.73 -18.47
N LEU A 400 29.18 36.61 -19.04
CA LEU A 400 30.59 36.43 -19.42
C LEU A 400 30.81 36.09 -20.91
N GLN A 401 29.81 36.37 -21.75
CA GLN A 401 29.99 36.59 -23.19
C GLN A 401 29.63 38.04 -23.49
#